data_AF-A0A7G7SXI2-F1
#
_entry.id   AF-A0A7G7SXI2-F1
#
_cell.length_a   1.000
_cell.length_b   1.000
_cell.length_c   1.000
_cell.angle_alpha   90.00
_cell.angle_beta   90.00
_cell.angle_gamma   90.00
#
_symmetry.space_group_name_H-M   'P 1'
#
loop_
_entity.id
_entity.type
_entity.pdbx_description
1 polymer ?
#
loop_
_entity_poly.entity_id
_entity_poly.type
_entity_poly.pdbx_seq_one_letter_code
_entity_poly.pdbx_strand_id
1 'polypeptide(L)'
;MHDATIAEANRPRRLAPLPVGLLLLAVWAAWSAASLVYLAKPPAGASADAIGRQLQAFASTTPPRGQAVAFQLRVAGCGCTARSPAPALPGLLNIDLSDRPAPAALPYPLIVLAADGRLVYAGPSHIEACGTAIAAASLLPRLLAAGNAPPLILFTHCACPKEPSA
;
A
#
# COMPACT_ATOMS: atom_id res chain seq x y z
N MET A 1 -28.37 12.90 85.14
CA MET A 1 -27.02 13.13 84.55
C MET A 1 -26.94 12.19 83.37
N HIS A 2 -27.17 12.69 82.16
CA HIS A 2 -27.34 11.87 80.95
C HIS A 2 -26.01 11.81 80.21
N ASP A 3 -25.38 10.64 80.19
CA ASP A 3 -24.22 10.34 79.34
C ASP A 3 -24.70 10.16 77.90
N ALA A 4 -24.39 11.15 77.06
CA ALA A 4 -24.53 11.06 75.61
C ALA A 4 -23.16 10.76 75.01
N THR A 5 -22.83 9.48 74.87
CA THR A 5 -21.63 9.02 74.17
C THR A 5 -21.81 9.30 72.67
N ILE A 6 -21.14 10.36 72.19
CA ILE A 6 -21.04 10.69 70.77
C ILE A 6 -20.20 9.59 70.11
N ALA A 7 -20.86 8.65 69.43
CA ALA A 7 -20.21 7.72 68.53
C ALA A 7 -19.84 8.47 67.24
N GLU A 8 -18.63 9.02 67.22
CA GLU A 8 -18.07 9.73 66.08
C GLU A 8 -17.85 8.75 64.92
N ALA A 9 -18.62 8.98 63.85
CA ALA A 9 -18.69 8.13 62.67
C ALA A 9 -17.37 8.14 61.89
N ASN A 10 -16.49 7.21 62.22
CA ASN A 10 -15.28 6.94 61.47
C ASN A 10 -15.65 6.22 60.15
N ARG A 11 -16.09 6.97 59.13
CA ARG A 11 -16.33 6.43 57.79
C ARG A 11 -15.00 6.31 57.04
N PRO A 12 -14.54 5.11 56.67
CA PRO A 12 -13.41 4.98 55.78
C PRO A 12 -13.78 5.60 54.42
N ARG A 13 -12.96 6.53 53.94
CA ARG A 13 -13.02 7.00 52.55
C ARG A 13 -12.83 5.79 51.64
N ARG A 14 -13.91 5.29 51.06
CA ARG A 14 -13.84 4.34 49.94
C ARG A 14 -13.16 5.07 48.80
N LEU A 15 -11.88 4.77 48.57
CA LEU A 15 -11.25 5.01 47.28
C LEU A 15 -12.12 4.29 46.26
N ALA A 16 -12.82 5.06 45.43
CA ALA A 16 -13.57 4.51 44.32
C ALA A 16 -12.58 3.70 43.47
N PRO A 17 -12.81 2.39 43.26
CA PRO A 17 -12.01 1.66 42.31
C PRO A 17 -12.29 2.33 40.96
N LEU A 18 -11.30 3.04 40.40
CA LEU A 18 -11.31 3.33 38.98
C LEU A 18 -11.61 1.99 38.30
N PRO A 19 -12.76 1.86 37.61
CA PRO A 19 -13.21 0.55 37.19
C PRO A 19 -12.13 0.02 36.28
N VAL A 20 -11.57 -1.14 36.64
CA VAL A 20 -10.49 -1.81 35.91
C VAL A 20 -10.80 -1.86 34.41
N GLY A 21 -12.09 -1.92 34.04
CA GLY A 21 -12.56 -1.80 32.67
C GLY A 21 -12.18 -0.50 31.94
N LEU A 22 -12.17 0.65 32.60
CA LEU A 22 -11.81 1.95 32.01
C LEU A 22 -10.31 2.04 31.75
N LEU A 23 -9.50 1.46 32.65
CA LEU A 23 -8.06 1.28 32.44
C LEU A 23 -7.77 0.33 31.28
N LEU A 24 -8.45 -0.83 31.23
CA LEU A 24 -8.33 -1.77 30.11
C LEU A 24 -8.74 -1.13 28.78
N LEU A 25 -9.83 -0.36 28.78
CA LEU A 25 -10.31 0.36 27.60
C LEU A 25 -9.28 1.38 27.11
N ALA A 26 -8.69 2.15 28.02
CA ALA A 26 -7.66 3.12 27.68
C ALA A 26 -6.40 2.46 27.11
N VAL A 27 -5.96 1.34 27.70
CA VAL A 27 -4.82 0.55 27.20
C VAL A 27 -5.12 -0.02 25.82
N TRP A 28 -6.32 -0.59 25.62
CA TRP A 28 -6.74 -1.11 24.33
C TRP A 28 -6.80 -0.01 23.27
N ALA A 29 -7.40 1.14 23.59
CA ALA A 29 -7.49 2.28 22.67
C ALA A 29 -6.11 2.84 22.30
N ALA A 30 -5.20 2.97 23.27
CA ALA A 30 -3.83 3.38 23.02
C ALA A 30 -3.08 2.37 22.14
N TRP A 31 -3.26 1.07 22.39
CA TRP A 31 -2.66 0.01 21.58
C TRP A 31 -3.20 0.02 20.15
N SER A 32 -4.52 0.17 19.97
CA SER A 32 -5.17 0.27 18.66
C SER A 32 -4.71 1.51 17.90
N ALA A 33 -4.64 2.67 18.56
CA ALA A 33 -4.14 3.90 17.95
C ALA A 33 -2.67 3.77 17.54
N ALA A 34 -1.81 3.21 18.40
CA ALA A 34 -0.41 2.95 18.07
C ALA A 34 -0.27 1.95 16.91
N SER A 35 -1.09 0.89 16.87
CA SER A 35 -1.10 -0.09 15.78
C SER A 35 -1.57 0.52 14.47
N LEU A 36 -2.58 1.40 14.51
CA LEU A 36 -3.05 2.15 13.34
C LEU A 36 -2.00 3.13 12.85
N VAL A 37 -1.29 3.83 13.74
CA VAL A 37 -0.17 4.72 13.37
C VAL A 37 0.99 3.92 12.79
N TYR A 38 1.26 2.73 13.33
CA TYR A 38 2.27 1.81 12.80
C TYR A 38 1.91 1.29 11.40
N LEU A 39 0.63 0.94 11.16
CA LEU A 39 0.12 0.52 9.85
C LEU A 39 -0.01 1.67 8.85
N ALA A 40 -0.30 2.88 9.33
CA ALA A 40 -0.35 4.10 8.52
C ALA A 40 1.06 4.56 8.13
N LYS A 41 2.10 4.06 8.80
CA LYS A 41 3.48 4.24 8.35
C LYS A 41 3.64 3.39 7.10
N PRO A 42 3.77 4.01 5.90
CA PRO A 42 3.96 3.23 4.70
C PRO A 42 5.15 2.30 4.94
N PRO A 43 5.06 1.00 4.56
CA PRO A 43 6.19 0.11 4.71
C PRO A 43 7.42 0.79 4.09
N ALA A 44 8.59 0.62 4.71
CA ALA A 44 9.86 1.16 4.21
C ALA A 44 10.31 0.48 2.89
N GLY A 45 9.35 0.06 2.07
CA GLY A 45 9.55 -0.51 0.76
C GLY A 45 9.63 0.60 -0.27
N ALA A 46 10.87 0.88 -0.69
CA ALA A 46 11.26 1.68 -1.85
C ALA A 46 10.45 2.98 -2.07
N SER A 47 11.02 4.11 -1.64
CA SER A 47 10.51 5.42 -2.02
C SER A 47 10.32 5.53 -3.55
N ALA A 48 9.39 6.35 -3.99
CA ALA A 48 9.13 6.57 -5.42
C ALA A 48 10.42 6.89 -6.20
N ASP A 49 11.33 7.65 -5.59
CA ASP A 49 12.65 7.98 -6.15
C ASP A 49 13.55 6.74 -6.29
N ALA A 50 13.54 5.84 -5.30
CA ALA A 50 14.34 4.61 -5.35
C ALA A 50 13.85 3.69 -6.48
N ILE A 51 12.52 3.53 -6.62
CA ILE A 51 11.91 2.77 -7.71
C ILE A 51 12.28 3.40 -9.06
N GLY A 52 12.16 4.72 -9.18
CA GLY A 52 12.52 5.44 -10.41
C GLY A 52 13.98 5.26 -10.81
N ARG A 53 14.92 5.39 -9.85
CA ARG A 53 16.35 5.19 -10.11
C ARG A 53 16.69 3.76 -10.53
N GLN A 54 16.10 2.78 -9.84
CA GLN A 54 16.31 1.37 -10.17
C GLN A 54 15.72 1.01 -11.53
N LEU A 55 14.53 1.53 -11.84
CA LEU A 55 13.91 1.37 -13.15
C LEU A 55 14.77 1.99 -14.24
N GLN A 56 15.32 3.18 -14.03
CA GLN A 56 16.19 3.83 -15.01
C GLN A 56 17.48 3.04 -15.24
N ALA A 57 18.11 2.53 -14.17
CA ALA A 57 19.27 1.66 -14.26
C ALA A 57 18.95 0.36 -15.02
N PHE A 58 17.77 -0.23 -14.75
CA PHE A 58 17.34 -1.46 -15.38
C PHE A 58 16.93 -1.28 -16.84
N ALA A 59 16.12 -0.27 -17.18
CA ALA A 59 15.59 -0.07 -18.51
C ALA A 59 16.66 0.43 -19.49
N SER A 60 17.73 1.06 -18.98
CA SER A 60 18.81 1.70 -19.76
C SER A 60 18.30 2.67 -20.84
N THR A 61 17.04 3.08 -20.74
CA THR A 61 16.32 3.93 -21.67
C THR A 61 15.78 5.10 -20.87
N THR A 62 16.02 6.31 -21.36
CA THR A 62 15.40 7.50 -20.77
C THR A 62 13.97 7.57 -21.31
N PRO A 63 12.93 7.57 -20.46
CA PRO A 63 11.56 7.70 -20.95
C PRO A 63 11.43 9.00 -21.75
N PRO A 64 10.74 8.97 -22.92
CA PRO A 64 10.51 10.18 -23.69
C PRO A 64 9.74 11.19 -22.85
N ARG A 65 10.26 12.42 -22.77
CA ARG A 65 9.62 13.50 -22.02
C ARG A 65 8.32 13.93 -22.70
N GLY A 66 7.30 14.26 -21.92
CA GLY A 66 6.03 14.78 -22.43
C GLY A 66 4.97 13.71 -22.72
N GLN A 67 5.27 12.43 -22.45
CA GLN A 67 4.29 11.35 -22.57
C GLN A 67 4.34 10.45 -21.33
N ALA A 68 3.18 10.00 -20.84
CA ALA A 68 3.13 9.00 -19.78
C ALA A 68 3.65 7.66 -20.31
N VAL A 69 4.40 6.92 -19.48
CA VAL A 69 5.05 5.67 -19.88
C VAL A 69 4.73 4.56 -18.89
N ALA A 70 4.29 3.41 -19.39
CA ALA A 70 4.10 2.19 -18.62
C ALA A 70 5.17 1.16 -18.98
N PHE A 71 5.90 0.71 -17.97
CA PHE A 71 6.92 -0.32 -18.04
C PHE A 71 6.36 -1.63 -17.53
N GLN A 72 6.47 -2.66 -18.34
CA GLN A 72 6.14 -4.03 -17.95
C GLN A 72 7.41 -4.81 -17.67
N LEU A 73 7.49 -5.42 -16.50
CA LEU A 73 8.66 -6.12 -16.02
C LEU A 73 8.31 -7.58 -15.72
N ARG A 74 9.23 -8.49 -16.03
CA ARG A 74 9.14 -9.89 -15.62
C ARG A 74 9.76 -10.05 -14.24
N VAL A 75 8.93 -10.17 -13.20
CA VAL A 75 9.41 -10.40 -11.82
C VAL A 75 9.85 -11.86 -11.66
N ALA A 76 11.08 -12.08 -11.18
CA ALA A 76 11.61 -13.42 -10.93
C ALA A 76 10.81 -14.13 -9.82
N GLY A 77 10.52 -15.42 -10.00
CA GLY A 77 9.73 -16.23 -9.05
C GLY A 77 8.21 -16.14 -9.24
N CYS A 78 7.73 -15.31 -10.16
CA CYS A 78 6.33 -15.27 -10.53
C CYS A 78 6.08 -16.12 -11.78
N GLY A 79 5.45 -17.28 -11.57
CA GLY A 79 5.18 -18.27 -12.60
C GLY A 79 3.92 -17.99 -13.45
N CYS A 80 3.24 -16.86 -13.25
CA CYS A 80 2.05 -16.52 -14.04
C CYS A 80 2.47 -16.12 -15.47
N THR A 81 2.59 -17.09 -16.37
CA THR A 81 2.65 -16.84 -17.81
C THR A 81 1.23 -16.77 -18.37
N ALA A 82 0.68 -15.57 -18.37
CA ALA A 82 0.00 -15.04 -19.53
C ALA A 82 0.50 -13.62 -19.65
N ARG A 83 1.18 -13.28 -20.75
CA ARG A 83 1.61 -11.93 -21.08
C ARG A 83 0.39 -11.03 -20.93
N SER A 84 0.26 -10.35 -19.79
CA SER A 84 -0.87 -9.47 -19.57
C SER A 84 -0.76 -8.41 -20.65
N PRO A 85 -1.78 -8.22 -21.50
CA PRO A 85 -1.69 -7.20 -22.54
C PRO A 85 -1.36 -5.87 -21.88
N ALA A 86 -0.46 -5.15 -22.54
CA ALA A 86 -0.05 -3.83 -22.10
C ALA A 86 -1.28 -2.97 -21.82
N PRO A 87 -1.29 -2.13 -20.78
CA PRO A 87 -2.36 -1.17 -20.59
C PRO A 87 -2.58 -0.35 -21.86
N ALA A 88 -3.63 -0.67 -22.63
CA ALA A 88 -3.95 0.01 -23.88
C ALA A 88 -4.71 1.30 -23.56
N LEU A 89 -3.98 2.32 -23.12
CA LEU A 89 -4.51 3.64 -22.81
C LEU A 89 -4.07 4.65 -23.88
N PRO A 90 -4.99 5.48 -24.41
CA PRO A 90 -4.65 6.56 -25.32
C PRO A 90 -3.61 7.50 -24.69
N GLY A 91 -2.52 7.76 -25.42
CA GLY A 91 -1.45 8.64 -24.93
C GLY A 91 -0.46 8.00 -23.95
N LEU A 92 -0.64 6.73 -23.56
CA LEU A 92 0.32 6.00 -22.74
C LEU A 92 1.29 5.21 -23.64
N LEU A 93 2.58 5.48 -23.51
CA LEU A 93 3.61 4.69 -24.16
C LEU A 93 3.86 3.42 -23.36
N ASN A 94 3.76 2.26 -23.99
CA ASN A 94 4.05 0.98 -23.34
C ASN A 94 5.46 0.50 -23.71
N ILE A 95 6.29 0.23 -22.71
CA ILE A 95 7.62 -0.34 -22.85
C ILE A 95 7.60 -1.73 -22.21
N ASP A 96 7.78 -2.76 -23.04
CA ASP A 96 7.91 -4.13 -22.57
C ASP A 96 9.38 -4.43 -22.24
N LEU A 97 9.67 -4.69 -20.96
CA LEU A 97 10.98 -5.13 -20.46
C LEU A 97 10.90 -6.59 -19.97
N SER A 98 9.86 -7.34 -20.34
CA SER A 98 9.63 -8.70 -19.88
C SER A 98 10.61 -9.73 -20.46
N ASP A 99 11.39 -9.33 -21.47
CA ASP A 99 12.39 -10.18 -22.12
C ASP A 99 13.52 -10.61 -21.19
N ARG A 100 13.73 -9.88 -20.08
CA ARG A 100 14.72 -10.21 -19.04
C ARG A 100 14.11 -10.14 -17.65
N PRO A 101 14.60 -10.96 -16.70
CA PRO A 101 14.12 -10.91 -15.33
C PRO A 101 14.49 -9.56 -14.69
N ALA A 102 13.51 -8.95 -14.02
CA ALA A 102 13.70 -7.76 -13.22
C ALA A 102 14.59 -8.07 -12.01
N PRO A 103 15.45 -7.12 -11.58
CA PRO A 103 16.23 -7.26 -10.37
C PRO A 103 15.30 -7.34 -9.15
N ALA A 104 15.75 -8.01 -8.07
CA ALA A 104 14.97 -8.16 -6.83
C ALA A 104 14.52 -6.82 -6.21
N ALA A 105 15.22 -5.73 -6.53
CA ALA A 105 14.88 -4.39 -6.10
C ALA A 105 13.65 -3.79 -6.81
N LEU A 106 13.24 -4.35 -7.96
CA LEU A 106 12.04 -3.99 -8.71
C LEU A 106 11.01 -5.14 -8.68
N PRO A 107 10.38 -5.41 -7.54
CA PRO A 107 9.39 -6.49 -7.40
C PRO A 107 8.01 -6.11 -7.96
N TYR A 108 7.96 -5.22 -8.96
CA TYR A 108 6.71 -4.71 -9.53
C TYR A 108 6.61 -5.08 -11.00
N PRO A 109 5.62 -5.88 -11.41
CA PRO A 109 5.46 -6.25 -12.81
C PRO A 109 4.93 -5.09 -13.68
N LEU A 110 4.30 -4.07 -13.09
CA LEU A 110 3.85 -2.86 -13.78
C LEU A 110 4.32 -1.62 -13.02
N ILE A 111 5.02 -0.73 -13.73
CA ILE A 111 5.44 0.59 -13.23
C ILE A 111 4.98 1.66 -14.23
N VAL A 112 4.35 2.74 -13.76
CA VAL A 112 3.85 3.82 -14.61
C VAL A 112 4.43 5.15 -14.15
N LEU A 113 5.01 5.87 -15.10
CA LEU A 113 5.50 7.24 -14.94
C LEU A 113 4.58 8.22 -15.68
N ALA A 114 4.34 9.38 -15.07
CA ALA A 114 3.68 10.51 -15.73
C ALA A 114 4.61 11.15 -16.77
N ALA A 115 4.06 12.09 -17.55
CA ALA A 115 4.77 12.80 -18.61
C ALA A 115 5.98 13.64 -18.13
N ASP A 116 5.97 14.03 -16.86
CA ASP A 116 7.06 14.72 -16.15
C ASP A 116 8.11 13.76 -15.57
N GLY A 117 7.93 12.43 -15.73
CA GLY A 117 8.81 11.40 -15.20
C GLY A 117 8.52 11.00 -13.76
N ARG A 118 7.49 11.56 -13.12
CA ARG A 118 7.12 11.20 -11.75
C ARG A 118 6.47 9.82 -11.71
N LEU A 119 6.78 9.03 -10.69
CA LEU A 119 6.07 7.79 -10.42
C LEU A 119 4.59 8.06 -10.14
N VAL A 120 3.71 7.27 -10.76
CA VAL A 120 2.25 7.33 -10.55
C VAL A 120 1.75 6.00 -9.99
N TYR A 121 2.29 4.89 -10.48
CA TYR A 121 1.89 3.54 -10.07
C TYR A 121 3.09 2.60 -10.06
N ALA A 122 3.19 1.74 -9.06
CA ALA A 122 4.09 0.59 -9.03
C ALA A 122 3.37 -0.57 -8.36
N GLY A 123 3.16 -1.68 -9.06
CA GLY A 123 2.39 -2.79 -8.53
C GLY A 123 2.05 -3.87 -9.55
N PRO A 124 1.06 -4.73 -9.25
CA PRO A 124 0.62 -5.79 -10.15
C PRO A 124 -0.10 -5.20 -11.39
N SER A 125 -0.21 -5.97 -12.46
CA SER A 125 -1.08 -5.61 -13.60
C SER A 125 -2.57 -5.79 -13.28
N HIS A 126 -2.88 -6.67 -12.32
CA HIS A 126 -4.21 -6.93 -11.81
C HIS A 126 -4.21 -6.84 -10.29
N ILE A 127 -5.17 -6.12 -9.74
CA ILE A 127 -5.37 -5.97 -8.30
C ILE A 127 -6.46 -6.94 -7.90
N GLU A 128 -6.17 -7.86 -6.99
CA GLU A 128 -7.19 -8.72 -6.40
C GLU A 128 -7.99 -7.93 -5.36
N ALA A 129 -9.30 -7.85 -5.58
CA ALA A 129 -10.25 -7.25 -4.67
C ALA A 129 -11.39 -8.24 -4.44
N CYS A 130 -11.51 -8.77 -3.23
CA CYS A 130 -12.66 -9.58 -2.79
C CYS A 130 -13.07 -10.71 -3.76
N GLY A 131 -12.10 -11.45 -4.32
CA GLY A 131 -12.36 -12.55 -5.26
C GLY A 131 -12.56 -12.12 -6.72
N THR A 132 -12.39 -10.84 -7.04
CA THR A 132 -12.41 -10.32 -8.40
C THR A 132 -11.06 -9.69 -8.76
N ALA A 133 -10.59 -9.95 -9.96
CA ALA A 133 -9.37 -9.33 -10.49
C ALA A 133 -9.74 -8.05 -11.24
N ILE A 134 -9.22 -6.91 -10.77
CA ILE A 134 -9.42 -5.60 -11.39
C ILE A 134 -8.14 -5.24 -12.15
N ALA A 135 -8.22 -4.97 -13.45
CA ALA A 135 -7.05 -4.51 -14.20
C ALA A 135 -6.57 -3.16 -13.65
N ALA A 136 -5.29 -3.05 -13.29
CA ALA A 136 -4.70 -1.80 -12.80
C ALA A 136 -4.85 -0.66 -13.82
N ALA A 137 -4.89 -1.00 -15.12
CA ALA A 137 -5.16 -0.08 -16.22
C ALA A 137 -6.46 0.74 -16.04
N SER A 138 -7.47 0.21 -15.36
CA SER A 138 -8.72 0.93 -15.08
C SER A 138 -8.55 2.10 -14.11
N LEU A 139 -7.52 2.07 -13.26
CA LEU A 139 -7.20 3.12 -12.29
C LEU A 139 -6.26 4.18 -12.86
N LEU A 140 -5.44 3.80 -13.86
CA LEU A 140 -4.39 4.67 -14.42
C LEU A 140 -4.89 6.03 -14.92
N PRO A 141 -6.04 6.17 -15.64
CA PRO A 141 -6.52 7.48 -16.06
C PRO A 141 -6.75 8.43 -14.90
N ARG A 142 -7.32 7.94 -13.80
CA ARG A 142 -7.60 8.75 -12.61
C ARG A 142 -6.31 9.13 -11.89
N LEU A 143 -5.37 8.20 -11.78
CA LEU A 143 -4.08 8.45 -11.15
C LEU A 143 -3.23 9.44 -11.97
N LEU A 144 -3.26 9.35 -13.29
CA LEU A 144 -2.58 10.29 -14.19
C LEU A 144 -3.24 11.69 -14.15
N ALA A 145 -4.58 11.74 -14.09
CA ALA A 145 -5.31 13.01 -13.98
C ALA A 145 -5.19 13.69 -12.61
N ALA A 146 -4.90 12.92 -11.54
CA ALA A 146 -4.79 13.43 -10.18
C ALA A 146 -3.59 14.38 -9.96
N GLY A 147 -2.73 14.58 -10.96
CA GLY A 147 -1.62 15.52 -10.86
C GLY A 147 -0.72 15.12 -9.69
N ASN A 148 -0.47 16.02 -8.74
CA ASN A 148 0.47 15.84 -7.62
C ASN A 148 0.05 14.88 -6.50
N ALA A 149 -0.85 13.92 -6.78
CA ALA A 149 -1.18 12.87 -5.84
C ALA A 149 0.04 11.97 -5.55
N PRO A 150 0.14 11.43 -4.31
CA PRO A 150 1.17 10.45 -4.00
C PRO A 150 1.01 9.21 -4.88
N PRO A 151 2.13 8.57 -5.31
CA PRO A 151 2.08 7.40 -6.14
C PRO A 151 1.41 6.24 -5.42
N LEU A 152 0.64 5.46 -6.16
CA LEU A 152 0.05 4.23 -5.65
C LEU A 152 1.08 3.10 -5.78
N ILE A 153 1.64 2.68 -4.66
CA ILE A 153 2.61 1.58 -4.58
C ILE A 153 1.92 0.38 -3.90
N LEU A 154 1.77 -0.71 -4.64
CA LEU A 154 1.12 -1.94 -4.18
C LEU A 154 2.14 -3.08 -4.15
N PHE A 155 2.50 -3.47 -2.93
CA PHE A 155 3.27 -4.69 -2.68
C PHE A 155 2.32 -5.87 -2.66
N THR A 156 2.10 -6.49 -3.81
CA THR A 156 1.44 -7.79 -3.88
C THR A 156 2.40 -8.79 -4.49
N HIS A 157 2.71 -9.85 -3.76
CA HIS A 157 3.37 -11.02 -4.32
C HIS A 157 2.41 -11.61 -5.35
N CYS A 158 2.67 -11.32 -6.62
CA CYS A 158 2.08 -11.92 -7.82
C CYS A 158 0.70 -12.58 -7.63
N ALA A 159 -0.34 -11.78 -7.83
CA ALA A 159 -1.69 -12.28 -8.01
C ALA A 159 -1.79 -12.99 -9.38
N CYS A 160 -1.67 -14.32 -9.40
CA CYS A 160 -2.07 -15.10 -10.57
C CYS A 160 -3.60 -15.23 -10.53
N PRO A 161 -4.35 -14.76 -11.54
CA PRO A 161 -5.74 -15.19 -11.66
C PRO A 161 -5.75 -16.71 -11.80
N LYS A 162 -6.38 -17.40 -10.84
CA LYS A 162 -6.63 -18.84 -10.95
C LYS A 162 -7.58 -19.04 -12.13
N GLU A 163 -7.11 -19.75 -13.16
CA GLU A 163 -7.94 -20.11 -14.31
C GLU A 163 -9.20 -20.84 -13.79
N PRO A 164 -10.42 -20.46 -14.23
CA PRO A 164 -11.61 -21.19 -13.85
C PRO A 164 -11.49 -22.61 -14.40
N SER A 165 -11.49 -23.59 -13.50
CA SER A 165 -11.51 -25.00 -13.86
C SER A 165 -12.76 -25.27 -14.70
N ALA A 166 -12.57 -25.59 -15.97
CA ALA A 166 -13.62 -26.08 -16.85
C ALA A 166 -13.99 -27.52 -16.50
#